data_AF-A0A4V3IHI4-F1
#
_entry.id   AF-A0A4V3IHI4-F1
#
_cell.length_a   1.000
_cell.length_b   1.000
_cell.length_c   1.000
_cell.angle_alpha   90.00
_cell.angle_beta   90.00
_cell.angle_gamma   90.00
#
_symmetry.space_group_name_H-M   'P 1'
#
loop_
_entity.id
_entity.type
_entity.pdbx_description
1 polymer ?
#
loop_
_entity_poly.entity_id
_entity_poly.type
_entity_poly.pdbx_seq_one_letter_code
_entity_poly.pdbx_strand_id
1 'polypeptide(L)'
;MSNSLSPQTRATIMNYDPTQPHALSITGFCRSLKISRSVFYKIRGRAAHEAAAALHPRSRAPKVPARRYGQVVVNELVKIRKQLKADGWDYGPRSVYYEGRIPAVIATLLV
;
A
#
# COMPACT_ATOMS: atom_id res chain seq x y z
N MET A 1 -2.88 3.87 -11.53
CA MET A 1 -2.19 5.13 -11.18
C MET A 1 -1.82 5.09 -9.70
N SER A 2 -0.53 4.99 -9.35
CA SER A 2 -0.13 4.98 -7.93
C SER A 2 -0.24 6.39 -7.35
N ASN A 3 -1.16 6.60 -6.40
CA ASN A 3 -1.34 7.88 -5.71
C ASN A 3 -0.20 8.17 -4.70
N SER A 4 1.01 7.68 -4.94
CA SER A 4 2.16 7.78 -4.03
C SER A 4 3.32 8.47 -4.72
N LEU A 5 3.89 9.47 -4.04
CA LEU A 5 5.12 10.13 -4.50
C LEU A 5 6.26 9.11 -4.66
N SER A 6 7.07 9.31 -5.70
CA SER A 6 8.24 8.47 -5.97
C SER A 6 9.27 8.59 -4.83
N PRO A 7 10.11 7.56 -4.63
CA PRO A 7 11.21 7.62 -3.66
C PRO A 7 12.16 8.81 -3.91
N GLN A 8 12.39 9.16 -5.19
CA GLN A 8 13.21 10.30 -5.59
C GLN A 8 12.62 11.62 -5.09
N THR A 9 11.34 11.89 -5.36
CA THR A 9 10.67 13.12 -4.86
C THR A 9 10.67 13.17 -3.34
N ARG A 10 10.48 12.03 -2.66
CA ARG A 10 10.59 11.93 -1.21
C ARG A 10 11.99 12.28 -0.73
N ALA A 11 13.04 11.78 -1.37
CA ALA A 11 14.43 12.10 -1.05
C ALA A 11 14.70 13.60 -1.22
N THR A 12 14.24 14.20 -2.31
CA THR A 12 14.35 15.65 -2.54
C THR A 12 13.70 16.44 -1.40
N ILE A 13 12.52 16.02 -0.93
CA ILE A 13 11.84 16.67 0.22
C ILE A 13 12.63 16.49 1.52
N MET A 14 13.19 15.31 1.76
CA MET A 14 13.92 15.01 3.01
C MET A 14 15.21 15.81 3.14
N ASN A 15 15.93 15.93 2.02
CA ASN A 15 17.25 16.57 1.95
C ASN A 15 17.17 18.08 1.67
N TYR A 16 15.98 18.62 1.43
CA TYR A 16 15.81 20.05 1.16
C TYR A 16 16.08 20.89 2.40
N ASP A 17 17.00 21.84 2.26
CA ASP A 17 17.40 22.80 3.28
C ASP A 17 17.04 24.23 2.85
N PRO A 18 16.04 24.87 3.49
CA PRO A 18 15.62 26.22 3.14
C PRO A 18 16.59 27.31 3.61
N THR A 19 17.64 26.97 4.37
CA THR A 19 18.64 27.94 4.86
C THR A 19 19.79 28.16 3.89
N GLN A 20 19.88 27.34 2.84
CA GLN A 20 20.92 27.46 1.83
C GLN A 20 20.79 28.77 1.03
N PRO A 21 21.92 29.38 0.61
CA PRO A 21 21.89 30.51 -0.30
C PRO A 21 21.09 30.18 -1.56
N HIS A 22 20.23 31.11 -1.99
CA HIS A 22 19.35 30.95 -3.16
C HIS A 22 18.32 29.83 -3.08
N ALA A 23 18.11 29.20 -1.91
CA ALA A 23 17.01 28.27 -1.74
C ALA A 23 15.67 28.97 -2.00
N LEU A 24 14.76 28.28 -2.70
CA LEU A 24 13.36 28.72 -2.78
C LEU A 24 12.78 28.83 -1.37
N SER A 25 11.66 29.55 -1.21
CA SER A 25 10.82 29.34 -0.03
C SER A 25 10.21 27.94 -0.05
N ILE A 26 9.79 27.40 1.11
CA ILE A 26 9.08 26.11 1.17
C ILE A 26 7.87 26.09 0.22
N THR A 27 7.15 27.21 0.10
CA THR A 27 6.03 27.35 -0.84
C THR A 27 6.49 27.26 -2.30
N GLY A 28 7.59 27.93 -2.66
CA GLY A 28 8.18 27.87 -3.99
C GLY A 28 8.68 26.47 -4.35
N PHE A 29 9.38 25.82 -3.41
CA PHE A 29 9.84 24.44 -3.54
C PHE A 29 8.69 23.45 -3.72
N CYS A 30 7.64 23.55 -2.91
CA CYS A 30 6.45 22.70 -3.06
C CYS A 30 5.79 22.90 -4.43
N ARG A 31 5.73 24.15 -4.91
CA ARG A 31 5.17 24.47 -6.23
C ARG A 31 6.00 23.89 -7.37
N SER A 32 7.33 23.94 -7.30
CA SER A 32 8.20 23.35 -8.32
C SER A 32 8.05 21.83 -8.43
N LEU A 33 7.83 21.15 -7.30
CA LEU A 33 7.55 19.72 -7.24
C LEU A 33 6.08 19.34 -7.47
N LYS A 34 5.18 20.32 -7.69
CA LYS A 34 3.72 20.12 -7.82
C LYS A 34 3.11 19.35 -6.64
N ILE A 35 3.57 19.63 -5.42
CA ILE A 35 3.04 19.07 -4.17
C ILE A 35 2.44 20.15 -3.28
N SER A 36 1.59 19.74 -2.34
CA SER A 36 1.12 20.64 -1.29
C SER A 36 2.13 20.73 -0.14
N ARG A 37 2.12 21.86 0.59
CA ARG A 37 2.91 22.02 1.83
C ARG A 37 2.59 20.95 2.89
N SER A 38 1.35 20.46 2.93
CA SER A 38 0.96 19.37 3.85
C SER A 38 1.76 18.09 3.57
N VAL A 39 2.00 17.78 2.29
CA VAL A 39 2.79 16.61 1.89
C VAL A 39 4.26 16.78 2.30
N PHE A 40 4.83 17.98 2.09
CA PHE A 40 6.17 18.33 2.54
C PHE A 40 6.36 18.06 4.04
N TYR A 41 5.52 18.64 4.90
CA TYR A 41 5.64 18.48 6.35
C TYR A 41 5.35 17.05 6.82
N LYS A 42 4.41 16.33 6.20
CA LYS A 42 4.17 14.91 6.52
C LYS A 42 5.39 14.04 6.24
N ILE A 43 6.10 14.28 5.14
CA ILE A 43 7.31 13.54 4.79
C ILE A 43 8.47 13.91 5.71
N ARG A 44 8.70 15.21 5.96
CA ARG A 44 9.74 15.69 6.89
C ARG A 44 9.53 15.17 8.31
N GLY A 45 8.30 15.27 8.83
CA GLY A 45 7.95 14.72 10.14
C GLY A 45 8.20 13.22 10.22
N ARG A 46 7.85 12.46 9.17
CA ARG A 46 8.15 11.03 9.13
C ARG A 46 9.65 10.75 9.05
N ALA A 47 10.40 11.49 8.25
CA ALA A 47 11.85 11.33 8.13
C ALA A 47 12.57 11.58 9.46
N ALA A 48 12.06 12.51 10.28
CA ALA A 48 12.59 12.75 11.62
C ALA A 48 12.40 11.54 12.57
N HIS A 49 11.35 10.74 12.39
CA HIS A 49 11.06 9.58 13.25
C HIS A 49 11.55 8.24 12.68
N GLU A 50 11.61 8.09 11.35
CA GLU A 50 11.86 6.81 10.68
C GLU A 50 13.06 6.83 9.72
N ALA A 51 13.76 7.96 9.61
CA ALA A 51 14.92 8.16 8.73
C ALA A 51 14.65 7.64 7.29
N ALA A 52 15.51 6.75 6.79
CA ALA A 52 15.45 6.23 5.42
C ALA A 52 14.14 5.49 5.10
N ALA A 53 13.42 4.94 6.08
CA ALA A 53 12.14 4.27 5.82
C ALA A 53 11.08 5.26 5.30
N ALA A 54 11.27 6.56 5.51
CA ALA A 54 10.46 7.61 4.90
C ALA A 54 10.63 7.71 3.37
N LEU A 55 11.54 6.98 2.71
CA LEU A 55 11.60 6.88 1.25
C LEU A 55 10.43 6.09 0.66
N HIS A 56 9.86 5.15 1.41
CA HIS A 56 8.85 4.22 0.90
C HIS A 56 7.47 4.51 1.50
N PRO A 57 6.39 4.57 0.73
CA PRO A 57 5.04 4.73 1.28
C PRO A 57 4.70 3.67 2.33
N ARG A 58 4.01 4.07 3.41
CA ARG A 58 3.44 3.08 4.34
C ARG A 58 2.30 2.32 3.66
N SER A 59 2.04 1.11 4.16
CA SER A 59 0.83 0.37 3.81
C SER A 59 -0.41 1.25 4.03
N ARG A 60 -1.34 1.18 3.08
CA ARG A 60 -2.67 1.82 3.19
C ARG A 60 -3.70 0.89 3.81
N ALA A 61 -3.33 -0.35 4.10
CA ALA A 61 -4.22 -1.29 4.75
C ALA A 61 -4.64 -0.76 6.13
N PRO A 62 -5.90 -0.94 6.53
CA PRO A 62 -6.33 -0.64 7.90
C PRO A 62 -5.44 -1.36 8.91
N LYS A 63 -4.98 -0.65 9.95
CA LYS A 63 -4.20 -1.27 11.03
C LYS A 63 -5.00 -2.35 11.77
N VAL A 64 -6.30 -2.09 11.95
CA VAL A 64 -7.26 -3.00 12.57
C VAL A 64 -8.40 -3.21 11.56
N PRO A 65 -8.29 -4.21 10.67
CA PRO A 65 -9.39 -4.54 9.77
C PRO A 65 -10.55 -5.12 10.58
N ALA A 66 -11.79 -4.81 10.16
CA ALA A 66 -13.01 -5.27 10.83
C ALA A 66 -13.11 -6.81 10.94
N ARG A 67 -12.49 -7.52 9.99
CA ARG A 67 -12.39 -8.98 10.02
C ARG A 67 -10.99 -9.40 9.61
N ARG A 68 -10.42 -10.34 10.38
CA ARG A 68 -9.19 -11.06 10.06
C ARG A 68 -9.56 -12.53 9.85
N TYR A 69 -9.08 -13.11 8.77
CA TYR A 69 -9.27 -14.53 8.50
C TYR A 69 -8.04 -15.31 8.99
N GLY A 70 -8.27 -16.47 9.61
CA GLY A 70 -7.20 -17.36 10.03
C GLY A 70 -6.46 -17.98 8.84
N GLN A 71 -5.30 -18.57 9.11
CA GLN A 71 -4.42 -19.10 8.07
C GLN A 71 -5.09 -20.20 7.22
N VAL A 72 -6.00 -20.98 7.81
CA VAL A 72 -6.77 -22.02 7.11
C VAL A 72 -7.58 -21.42 5.96
N VAL A 73 -8.38 -20.39 6.25
CA VAL A 73 -9.20 -19.69 5.25
C VAL A 73 -8.33 -19.05 4.17
N VAL A 74 -7.19 -18.44 4.57
CA VAL A 74 -6.24 -17.83 3.62
C VAL A 74 -5.65 -18.87 2.69
N ASN A 75 -5.24 -20.02 3.22
CA ASN A 75 -4.64 -21.10 2.43
C ASN A 75 -5.64 -21.67 1.42
N GLU A 76 -6.89 -21.90 1.84
CA GLU A 76 -7.94 -22.39 0.94
C GLU A 76 -8.24 -21.37 -0.16
N LEU A 77 -8.32 -20.08 0.18
CA LEU A 77 -8.49 -19.00 -0.79
C LEU A 77 -7.35 -18.96 -1.83
N VAL A 78 -6.11 -19.20 -1.40
CA VAL A 78 -4.94 -19.28 -2.29
C VAL A 78 -5.01 -20.52 -3.17
N LYS A 79 -5.44 -21.66 -2.64
CA LYS A 79 -5.64 -22.91 -3.40
C LYS A 79 -6.70 -22.74 -4.49
N ILE A 80 -7.87 -22.21 -4.15
CA ILE A 80 -8.95 -21.88 -5.11
C ILE A 80 -8.43 -20.98 -6.23
N ARG A 81 -7.70 -19.91 -5.88
CA ARG A 81 -7.14 -19.01 -6.90
C ARG A 81 -6.13 -19.69 -7.81
N LYS A 82 -5.30 -20.59 -7.28
CA LYS A 82 -4.36 -21.36 -8.08
C LYS A 82 -5.10 -22.28 -9.05
N GLN A 83 -6.14 -22.96 -8.59
CA GLN A 83 -6.97 -23.84 -9.42
C GLN A 83 -7.65 -23.06 -10.56
N LEU A 84 -8.39 -22.00 -10.22
CA LEU A 84 -9.05 -21.14 -11.21
C LEU A 84 -8.06 -20.59 -12.25
N LYS A 85 -6.86 -20.18 -11.81
CA LYS A 85 -5.81 -19.72 -12.72
C LYS A 85 -5.30 -20.84 -13.64
N ALA A 86 -5.10 -22.05 -13.12
CA ALA A 86 -4.65 -23.20 -13.91
C ALA A 86 -5.68 -23.61 -14.96
N ASP A 87 -6.96 -23.54 -14.60
CA ASP A 87 -8.08 -23.88 -15.46
C ASP A 87 -8.42 -22.76 -16.48
N GLY A 88 -7.70 -21.63 -16.44
CA GLY A 88 -7.89 -20.50 -17.36
C GLY A 88 -9.10 -19.61 -17.04
N TRP A 89 -9.68 -19.74 -15.84
CA TRP A 89 -10.82 -18.94 -15.40
C TRP A 89 -10.39 -17.65 -14.69
N ASP A 90 -11.33 -16.70 -14.56
CA ASP A 90 -11.13 -15.53 -13.69
C ASP A 90 -10.92 -15.99 -12.24
N TYR A 91 -9.85 -15.52 -11.61
CA TYR A 91 -9.50 -15.81 -10.21
C TYR A 91 -9.77 -14.59 -9.30
N GLY A 92 -10.71 -13.74 -9.72
CA GLY A 92 -11.22 -12.59 -8.99
C GLY A 92 -12.15 -12.97 -7.82
N PRO A 93 -12.55 -12.00 -6.99
CA PRO A 93 -13.37 -12.24 -5.80
C PRO A 93 -14.69 -12.97 -6.07
N ARG A 94 -15.31 -12.74 -7.24
CA ARG A 94 -16.60 -13.34 -7.59
C ARG A 94 -16.48 -14.83 -7.91
N SER A 95 -15.53 -15.23 -8.74
CA SER A 95 -15.28 -16.64 -9.04
C SER A 95 -14.86 -17.41 -7.79
N VAL A 96 -13.97 -16.83 -6.98
CA VAL A 96 -13.55 -17.40 -5.70
C VAL A 96 -14.74 -17.57 -4.73
N TYR A 97 -15.70 -16.65 -4.73
CA TYR A 97 -16.92 -16.77 -3.91
C TYR A 97 -17.78 -17.96 -4.33
N TYR A 98 -17.96 -18.20 -5.63
CA TYR A 98 -18.73 -19.35 -6.12
C TYR A 98 -18.01 -20.67 -5.89
N GLU A 99 -16.71 -20.72 -6.19
CA GLU A 99 -15.89 -21.92 -5.98
C GLU A 99 -15.80 -22.30 -4.50
N GLY A 100 -15.60 -21.31 -3.62
CA GLY A 100 -15.58 -21.52 -2.17
C GLY A 100 -16.95 -21.85 -1.55
N ARG A 101 -18.04 -21.69 -2.31
CA ARG A 101 -19.41 -22.06 -1.89
C ARG A 101 -19.77 -23.50 -2.24
N ILE A 102 -18.92 -24.21 -2.99
CA ILE A 102 -19.15 -25.61 -3.34
C ILE A 102 -19.11 -26.44 -2.03
N PRO A 103 -20.10 -27.31 -1.77
CA PRO A 103 -20.24 -28.00 -0.48
C PRO A 103 -18.98 -28.77 -0.02
N ALA A 104 -18.24 -29.34 -0.96
CA ALA A 104 -16.98 -30.04 -0.69
C ALA A 104 -15.88 -29.13 -0.08
N VAL A 105 -15.90 -27.83 -0.41
CA VAL A 105 -14.93 -26.84 0.08
C VAL A 105 -15.36 -26.28 1.45
N ILE A 106 -16.66 -26.09 1.67
CA ILE A 106 -17.21 -25.64 2.96
C ILE A 106 -16.92 -26.67 4.06
N ALA A 107 -17.02 -27.96 3.76
CA ALA A 107 -16.71 -29.04 4.71
C ALA A 107 -15.24 -29.00 5.21
N THR A 108 -14.31 -28.50 4.41
CA THR A 108 -12.88 -28.40 4.75
C THR A 108 -12.56 -27.23 5.70
N LEU A 109 -13.48 -26.28 5.85
CA LEU A 109 -13.30 -25.07 6.66
C LEU A 109 -14.00 -25.11 8.02
N LEU A 110 -14.77 -26.16 8.31
CA LEU A 110 -15.58 -26.34 9.53
C LEU A 110 -15.08 -27.47 10.46
N VAL A 111 -13.92 -28.08 10.13
CA VAL A 111 -13.21 -29.06 10.98
C VAL A 111 -11.91 -28.44 11.44
#